data_AF-A0A7V9ZIG2-F1
#
_entry.id   AF-A0A7V9ZIG2-F1
#
_cell.length_a   1.000
_cell.length_b   1.000
_cell.length_c   1.000
_cell.angle_alpha   90.00
_cell.angle_beta   90.00
_cell.angle_gamma   90.00
#
_symmetry.space_group_name_H-M   'P 1'
#
loop_
_entity.id
_entity.type
_entity.pdbx_description
1 polymer ?
#
loop_
_entity_poly.entity_id
_entity_poly.type
_entity_poly.pdbx_seq_one_letter_code
_entity_poly.pdbx_strand_id
1 'polypeptide(L)'
;MNEEKNVHRIRAAIDETDDAILRLIERRIALACEMADAKPSGQGHSPLRPARESSILERLNHRAAGASERLIEVIWRELIGQGRQAQGSMRLLLFTRENHGLFEECARRHFGSAIPVEWVDSREAALRAAREQPAIAVLDVQVEDPDLTPLGQIKTLAGEPVAFAFARIVGQEKLQG
;
A
#
# COMPACT_ATOMS: atom_id res chain seq x y z
N MET A 1 36.25 19.05 -22.59
CA MET A 1 37.14 18.36 -21.61
C MET A 1 36.79 18.61 -20.14
N ASN A 2 36.58 19.84 -19.63
CA ASN A 2 36.16 20.03 -18.21
C ASN A 2 34.67 19.73 -17.96
N GLU A 3 33.80 20.08 -18.91
CA GLU A 3 32.36 19.79 -18.83
C GLU A 3 32.06 18.29 -18.93
N GLU A 4 32.71 17.58 -19.85
CA GLU A 4 32.58 16.11 -19.98
C GLU A 4 33.03 15.37 -18.72
N LYS A 5 34.15 15.80 -18.11
CA LYS A 5 34.61 15.26 -16.82
C LYS A 5 33.62 15.54 -15.70
N ASN A 6 32.98 16.72 -15.69
CA ASN A 6 31.97 17.05 -14.70
C ASN A 6 30.69 16.23 -14.88
N VAL A 7 30.21 16.06 -16.11
CA VAL A 7 29.05 15.20 -16.42
C VAL A 7 29.32 13.75 -16.04
N HIS A 8 30.49 13.21 -16.36
CA HIS A 8 30.86 11.85 -15.97
C HIS A 8 30.88 11.68 -14.45
N ARG A 9 31.44 12.65 -13.72
CA ARG A 9 31.46 12.63 -12.25
C ARG A 9 30.05 12.66 -11.65
N ILE A 10 29.15 13.47 -12.22
CA ILE A 10 27.76 13.56 -11.76
C ILE A 10 27.02 12.24 -11.99
N ARG A 11 27.22 11.60 -13.15
CA ARG A 11 26.60 10.29 -13.45
C ARG A 11 27.08 9.21 -12.49
N ALA A 12 28.39 9.12 -12.23
CA ALA A 12 28.92 8.16 -11.26
C ALA A 12 28.31 8.37 -9.86
N ALA A 13 28.14 9.61 -9.43
CA ALA A 13 27.49 9.91 -8.15
C ALA A 13 25.99 9.53 -8.12
N ILE A 14 25.30 9.61 -9.26
CA ILE A 14 23.91 9.11 -9.40
C ILE A 14 23.89 7.59 -9.28
N ASP A 15 24.76 6.89 -10.01
CA ASP A 15 24.84 5.43 -9.96
C ASP A 15 25.12 4.93 -8.53
N GLU A 16 26.08 5.56 -7.83
CA GLU A 16 26.37 5.27 -6.41
C GLU A 16 25.15 5.51 -5.49
N THR A 17 24.36 6.54 -5.80
CA THR A 17 23.14 6.87 -5.04
C THR A 17 22.05 5.83 -5.31
N ASP A 18 21.87 5.42 -6.56
CA ASP A 18 20.88 4.42 -6.97
C ASP A 18 21.19 3.06 -6.34
N ASP A 19 22.46 2.67 -6.30
CA ASP A 19 22.92 1.47 -5.59
C ASP A 19 22.61 1.54 -4.08
N ALA A 20 22.78 2.72 -3.47
CA ALA A 20 22.44 2.91 -2.07
C ALA A 20 20.92 2.85 -1.82
N ILE A 21 20.11 3.41 -2.72
CA ILE A 21 18.65 3.32 -2.68
C ILE A 21 18.23 1.85 -2.76
N LEU A 22 18.76 1.07 -3.70
CA LEU A 22 18.44 -0.34 -3.85
C LEU A 22 18.75 -1.13 -2.57
N ARG A 23 19.95 -0.97 -1.99
CA ARG A 23 20.31 -1.61 -0.71
C ARG A 23 19.36 -1.27 0.43
N LEU A 24 18.92 0.00 0.51
CA LEU A 24 17.97 0.44 1.54
C LEU A 24 16.57 -0.14 1.32
N ILE A 25 16.13 -0.28 0.06
CA ILE A 25 14.88 -0.92 -0.31
C ILE A 25 14.90 -2.40 0.10
N GLU A 26 15.95 -3.13 -0.27
CA GLU A 26 16.12 -4.54 0.10
C GLU A 26 16.11 -4.73 1.62
N ARG A 27 16.87 -3.89 2.35
CA ARG A 27 16.87 -3.92 3.81
C ARG A 27 15.48 -3.65 4.40
N ARG A 28 14.73 -2.71 3.83
CA ARG A 28 13.37 -2.40 4.28
C ARG A 28 12.41 -3.57 4.05
N ILE A 29 12.52 -4.27 2.93
CA ILE A 29 11.72 -5.46 2.64
C ILE A 29 12.09 -6.59 3.61
N ALA A 30 13.38 -6.85 3.84
CA ALA A 30 13.84 -7.85 4.80
C ALA A 30 13.29 -7.58 6.22
N LEU A 31 13.32 -6.32 6.66
CA LEU A 31 12.72 -5.91 7.95
C LEU A 31 11.21 -6.15 7.99
N ALA A 32 10.50 -6.01 6.87
CA ALA A 32 9.07 -6.33 6.82
C ALA A 32 8.82 -7.83 7.00
N CYS A 33 9.66 -8.70 6.44
CA CYS A 33 9.63 -10.14 6.67
C CYS A 33 9.97 -10.51 8.11
N GLU A 34 11.05 -9.93 8.68
CA GLU A 34 11.41 -10.12 10.09
C GLU A 34 10.25 -9.74 11.03
N MET A 35 9.52 -8.67 10.70
CA MET A 35 8.31 -8.26 11.44
C MET A 35 7.12 -9.20 11.29
N ALA A 36 7.06 -10.02 10.23
CA ALA A 36 6.10 -11.11 10.11
C ALA A 36 6.47 -12.23 11.09
N ASP A 37 7.73 -12.66 11.07
CA ASP A 37 8.24 -13.78 11.88
C ASP A 37 8.23 -13.50 13.39
N ALA A 38 8.43 -12.24 13.78
CA ALA A 38 8.40 -11.83 15.18
C ALA A 38 7.00 -11.84 15.81
N LYS A 39 5.92 -11.98 15.03
CA LYS A 39 4.55 -12.02 15.55
C LYS A 39 4.17 -13.47 15.89
N PRO A 40 3.63 -13.74 17.10
CA PRO A 40 3.29 -15.10 17.49
C PRO A 40 2.28 -15.72 16.52
N SER A 41 2.69 -16.81 15.89
CA SER A 41 1.86 -17.67 15.05
C SER A 41 0.70 -18.22 15.89
N GLY A 42 -0.53 -17.78 15.58
CA GLY A 42 -1.75 -18.30 16.21
C GLY A 42 -2.84 -17.26 16.48
N GLN A 43 -2.51 -15.97 16.57
CA GLN A 43 -3.50 -14.89 16.57
C GLN A 43 -3.53 -14.29 15.17
N GLY A 44 -4.71 -14.21 14.53
CA GLY A 44 -4.91 -13.80 13.13
C GLY A 44 -4.49 -12.37 12.80
N HIS A 45 -3.23 -12.02 13.04
CA HIS A 45 -2.67 -10.70 12.86
C HIS A 45 -2.71 -10.32 11.38
N SER A 46 -3.54 -9.33 11.07
CA SER A 46 -3.53 -8.74 9.74
C SER A 46 -2.22 -7.97 9.52
N PRO A 47 -1.57 -8.05 8.34
CA PRO A 47 -0.42 -7.20 8.02
C PRO A 47 -0.84 -5.74 7.74
N LEU A 48 -2.14 -5.42 7.74
CA LEU A 48 -2.66 -4.07 7.54
C LEU A 48 -2.49 -3.22 8.81
N ARG A 49 -1.87 -2.05 8.67
CA ARG A 49 -1.77 -1.04 9.73
C ARG A 49 -2.02 0.36 9.14
N PRO A 50 -3.27 0.69 8.73
CA PRO A 50 -3.57 1.93 8.03
C PRO A 50 -3.05 3.17 8.76
N ALA A 51 -3.28 3.28 10.08
CA ALA A 51 -2.79 4.38 10.89
C ALA A 51 -1.25 4.53 10.86
N ARG A 52 -0.54 3.39 10.87
CA ARG A 52 0.94 3.40 10.78
C ARG A 52 1.40 3.87 9.41
N GLU A 53 0.71 3.45 8.34
CA GLU A 53 1.06 3.80 6.96
C GLU A 53 0.83 5.30 6.69
N SER A 54 -0.31 5.84 7.10
CA SER A 54 -0.56 7.30 7.05
C SER A 54 0.51 8.07 7.81
N SER A 55 0.83 7.64 9.04
CA SER A 55 1.92 8.21 9.84
C SER A 55 3.29 8.19 9.14
N ILE A 56 3.59 7.15 8.36
CA ILE A 56 4.84 7.09 7.58
C ILE A 56 4.85 8.19 6.53
N LEU A 57 3.79 8.27 5.74
CA LEU A 57 3.67 9.23 4.63
C LEU A 57 3.70 10.67 5.15
N GLU A 58 2.91 10.99 6.18
CA GLU A 58 2.88 12.32 6.81
C GLU A 58 4.27 12.74 7.31
N ARG A 59 4.95 11.86 8.06
CA ARG A 59 6.29 12.13 8.59
C ARG A 59 7.31 12.37 7.47
N LEU A 60 7.21 11.66 6.35
CA LEU A 60 8.15 11.80 5.23
C LEU A 60 7.88 13.05 4.42
N ASN A 61 6.63 13.37 4.14
CA ASN A 61 6.23 14.62 3.50
C ASN A 61 6.74 15.82 4.29
N HIS A 62 6.57 15.82 5.63
CA HIS A 62 7.08 16.90 6.49
C HIS A 62 8.62 17.03 6.44
N ARG A 63 9.36 15.94 6.18
CA ARG A 63 10.83 15.93 6.17
C ARG A 63 11.43 16.20 4.80
N ALA A 64 10.65 16.06 3.73
CA ALA A 64 11.15 16.18 2.38
C ALA A 64 11.45 17.64 2.06
N ALA A 65 12.68 17.91 1.64
CA ALA A 65 13.11 19.26 1.23
C ALA A 65 12.98 19.51 -0.28
N GLY A 66 12.99 18.44 -1.09
CA GLY A 66 12.95 18.56 -2.56
C GLY A 66 12.14 17.48 -3.28
N ALA A 67 11.80 16.36 -2.60
CA ALA A 67 10.88 15.38 -3.17
C ALA A 67 9.44 15.91 -3.07
N SER A 68 8.66 15.77 -4.14
CA SER A 68 7.24 16.11 -4.11
C SER A 68 6.47 15.08 -3.28
N GLU A 69 5.36 15.51 -2.67
CA GLU A 69 4.45 14.61 -1.93
C GLU A 69 4.00 13.43 -2.79
N ARG A 70 3.76 13.67 -4.09
CA ARG A 70 3.42 12.63 -5.06
C ARG A 70 4.53 11.58 -5.20
N LEU A 71 5.79 11.99 -5.30
CA LEU A 71 6.91 11.05 -5.42
C LEU A 71 7.02 10.18 -4.17
N ILE A 72 6.84 10.81 -3.00
CA ILE A 72 6.86 10.12 -1.70
C ILE A 72 5.70 9.13 -1.62
N GLU A 73 4.50 9.54 -1.99
CA GLU A 73 3.35 8.66 -1.98
C GLU A 73 3.57 7.44 -2.88
N VAL A 74 4.00 7.64 -4.13
CA VAL A 74 4.23 6.56 -5.09
C VAL A 74 5.29 5.57 -4.59
N ILE A 75 6.47 6.05 -4.20
CA ILE A 75 7.57 5.18 -3.76
C ILE A 75 7.16 4.41 -2.50
N TRP A 76 6.61 5.10 -1.50
CA TRP A 76 6.33 4.44 -0.23
C TRP A 76 5.12 3.53 -0.29
N ARG A 77 4.09 3.81 -1.10
CA ARG A 77 2.99 2.87 -1.31
C ARG A 77 3.46 1.59 -1.99
N GLU A 78 4.33 1.67 -2.99
CA GLU A 78 4.94 0.48 -3.61
C GLU A 78 5.76 -0.32 -2.60
N LEU A 79 6.63 0.34 -1.82
CA LEU A 79 7.43 -0.34 -0.80
C LEU A 79 6.58 -0.95 0.32
N ILE A 80 5.48 -0.29 0.73
CA ILE A 80 4.53 -0.83 1.72
C ILE A 80 3.79 -2.03 1.13
N GLY A 81 3.28 -1.92 -0.10
CA GLY A 81 2.59 -3.00 -0.80
C GLY A 81 3.44 -4.25 -0.96
N GLN A 82 4.68 -4.08 -1.45
CA GLN A 82 5.66 -5.17 -1.56
C GLN A 82 5.95 -5.83 -0.20
N GLY A 83 6.24 -5.02 0.82
CA GLY A 83 6.49 -5.53 2.18
C GLY A 83 5.29 -6.23 2.80
N ARG A 84 4.05 -5.81 2.45
CA ARG A 84 2.82 -6.46 2.90
C ARG A 84 2.65 -7.83 2.24
N GLN A 85 2.85 -7.89 0.92
CA GLN A 85 2.74 -9.13 0.17
C GLN A 85 3.80 -10.16 0.58
N ALA A 86 5.00 -9.69 0.95
CA ALA A 86 6.06 -10.56 1.48
C ALA A 86 5.73 -11.15 2.86
N GLN A 87 4.93 -10.46 3.68
CA GLN A 87 4.47 -10.96 4.98
C GLN A 87 3.34 -12.00 4.88
N GLY A 88 2.70 -12.13 3.72
CA GLY A 88 1.63 -13.09 3.48
C GLY A 88 0.86 -12.80 2.19
N SER A 89 0.30 -13.86 1.60
CA SER A 89 -0.43 -13.78 0.34
C SER A 89 -1.77 -13.07 0.53
N MET A 90 -1.80 -11.76 0.30
CA MET A 90 -3.01 -10.94 0.27
C MET A 90 -3.54 -10.81 -1.16
N ARG A 91 -4.84 -10.52 -1.30
CA ARG A 91 -5.48 -10.18 -2.58
C ARG A 91 -6.32 -8.91 -2.47
N LEU A 92 -6.40 -8.16 -3.57
CA LEU A 92 -7.37 -7.08 -3.75
C LEU A 92 -8.57 -7.63 -4.51
N LEU A 93 -9.74 -7.61 -3.89
CA LEU A 93 -11.00 -8.06 -4.48
C LEU A 93 -11.78 -6.84 -4.94
N LEU A 94 -11.82 -6.61 -6.25
CA LEU A 94 -12.42 -5.43 -6.83
C LEU A 94 -13.84 -5.73 -7.31
N PHE A 95 -14.76 -4.83 -6.94
CA PHE A 95 -16.07 -4.77 -7.54
C PHE A 95 -16.47 -3.31 -7.77
N THR A 96 -16.86 -3.00 -9.00
CA THR A 96 -17.50 -1.74 -9.39
C THR A 96 -18.55 -2.03 -10.44
N ARG A 97 -19.60 -1.21 -10.51
CA ARG A 97 -20.56 -1.27 -11.63
C ARG A 97 -20.02 -0.66 -12.92
N GLU A 98 -19.12 0.31 -12.79
CA GLU A 98 -18.63 1.11 -13.92
C GLU A 98 -17.14 1.44 -13.77
N ASN A 99 -16.50 1.88 -14.86
CA ASN A 99 -15.13 2.42 -14.86
C ASN A 99 -14.04 1.47 -14.31
N HIS A 100 -14.12 0.18 -14.66
CA HIS A 100 -13.18 -0.86 -14.21
C HIS A 100 -11.69 -0.47 -14.31
N GLY A 101 -11.27 0.15 -15.42
CA GLY A 101 -9.88 0.54 -15.63
C GLY A 101 -9.38 1.58 -14.62
N LEU A 102 -10.14 2.67 -14.44
CA LEU A 102 -9.80 3.72 -13.45
C LEU A 102 -9.82 3.16 -12.02
N PHE A 103 -10.78 2.27 -11.74
CA PHE A 103 -10.96 1.65 -10.45
C PHE A 103 -9.75 0.80 -10.06
N GLU A 104 -9.28 -0.06 -10.97
CA GLU A 104 -8.08 -0.88 -10.74
C GLU A 104 -6.81 -0.02 -10.68
N GLU A 105 -6.67 0.98 -11.54
CA GLU A 105 -5.52 1.89 -11.52
C GLU A 105 -5.41 2.60 -10.16
N CYS A 106 -6.52 3.11 -9.64
CA CYS A 106 -6.54 3.79 -8.35
C CYS A 106 -6.29 2.80 -7.18
N ALA A 107 -6.82 1.58 -7.25
CA ALA A 107 -6.56 0.54 -6.25
C ALA A 107 -5.07 0.15 -6.21
N ARG A 108 -4.44 -0.07 -7.36
CA ARG A 108 -3.00 -0.37 -7.45
C ARG A 108 -2.15 0.78 -6.94
N ARG A 109 -2.49 2.01 -7.29
CA ARG A 109 -1.80 3.20 -6.76
C ARG A 109 -1.89 3.27 -5.24
N HIS A 110 -3.05 2.93 -4.66
CA HIS A 110 -3.27 3.03 -3.22
C HIS A 110 -2.59 1.92 -2.42
N PHE A 111 -2.65 0.67 -2.89
CA PHE A 111 -2.16 -0.49 -2.16
C PHE A 111 -0.80 -1.02 -2.61
N GLY A 112 -0.27 -0.47 -3.70
CA GLY A 112 0.94 -0.95 -4.37
C GLY A 112 0.62 -2.00 -5.43
N SER A 113 1.49 -2.10 -6.43
CA SER A 113 1.33 -3.01 -7.57
C SER A 113 1.54 -4.49 -7.23
N ALA A 114 2.19 -4.78 -6.11
CA ALA A 114 2.60 -6.12 -5.69
C ALA A 114 1.44 -7.06 -5.33
N ILE A 115 0.31 -6.51 -4.89
CA ILE A 115 -0.82 -7.29 -4.42
C ILE A 115 -1.64 -7.73 -5.63
N PRO A 116 -1.86 -9.04 -5.84
CA PRO A 116 -2.71 -9.53 -6.92
C PRO A 116 -4.12 -8.94 -6.85
N VAL A 117 -4.64 -8.55 -8.01
CA VAL A 117 -6.00 -8.05 -8.18
C VAL A 117 -6.86 -9.17 -8.73
N GLU A 118 -8.04 -9.34 -8.14
CA GLU A 118 -9.07 -10.28 -8.56
C GLU A 118 -10.39 -9.52 -8.68
N TRP A 119 -11.00 -9.59 -9.86
CA TRP A 119 -12.34 -9.07 -10.09
C TRP A 119 -13.37 -10.09 -9.63
N VAL A 120 -14.33 -9.66 -8.81
CA VAL A 120 -15.39 -10.53 -8.31
C VAL A 120 -16.75 -10.13 -8.87
N ASP A 121 -17.68 -11.08 -8.91
CA ASP A 121 -18.96 -10.90 -9.59
C ASP A 121 -19.99 -10.09 -8.78
N SER A 122 -19.74 -9.86 -7.49
CA SER A 122 -20.64 -9.07 -6.62
C SER A 122 -19.92 -8.44 -5.43
N ARG A 123 -20.51 -7.36 -4.89
CA ARG A 123 -20.06 -6.73 -3.63
C ARG A 123 -20.10 -7.73 -2.48
N GLU A 124 -21.15 -8.53 -2.42
CA GLU A 124 -21.37 -9.53 -1.38
C GLU A 124 -20.29 -10.63 -1.45
N ALA A 125 -19.82 -11.00 -2.64
CA ALA A 125 -18.69 -11.91 -2.81
C ALA A 125 -17.38 -11.28 -2.29
N ALA A 126 -17.09 -10.02 -2.64
CA ALA A 126 -15.91 -9.30 -2.14
C ALA A 126 -15.88 -9.25 -0.60
N LEU A 127 -16.99 -8.83 0.01
CA LEU A 127 -17.09 -8.67 1.47
C LEU A 127 -16.97 -10.01 2.21
N ARG A 128 -17.64 -11.06 1.72
CA ARG A 128 -17.53 -12.40 2.29
C ARG A 128 -16.09 -12.90 2.28
N ALA A 129 -15.42 -12.82 1.13
CA ALA A 129 -14.04 -13.26 1.00
C ALA A 129 -13.08 -12.41 1.87
N ALA A 130 -13.29 -11.09 2.00
CA ALA A 130 -12.50 -10.24 2.89
C ALA A 130 -12.69 -10.56 4.38
N ARG A 131 -13.84 -11.12 4.80
CA ARG A 131 -14.03 -11.62 6.16
C ARG A 131 -13.29 -12.94 6.39
N GLU A 132 -13.41 -13.86 5.45
CA GLU A 132 -12.97 -15.24 5.64
C GLU A 132 -11.48 -15.44 5.31
N GLN A 133 -10.92 -14.62 4.43
CA GLN A 133 -9.61 -14.83 3.83
C GLN A 133 -8.73 -13.58 3.96
N PRO A 134 -7.39 -13.70 3.80
CA PRO A 134 -6.49 -12.54 3.77
C PRO A 134 -6.70 -11.70 2.49
N ALA A 135 -7.71 -10.84 2.50
CA ALA A 135 -8.10 -10.04 1.35
C ALA A 135 -8.58 -8.65 1.74
N ILE A 136 -8.48 -7.72 0.79
CA ILE A 136 -9.03 -6.37 0.87
C ILE A 136 -10.15 -6.28 -0.16
N ALA A 137 -11.38 -6.04 0.28
CA ALA A 137 -12.48 -5.69 -0.60
C ALA A 137 -12.36 -4.21 -1.00
N VAL A 138 -12.44 -3.92 -2.29
CA VAL A 138 -12.43 -2.56 -2.84
C VAL A 138 -13.73 -2.37 -3.62
N LEU A 139 -14.58 -1.47 -3.13
CA LEU A 139 -15.95 -1.26 -3.61
C LEU A 139 -16.18 0.19 -4.04
N ASP A 140 -17.04 0.38 -5.04
CA ASP A 140 -17.50 1.70 -5.53
C ASP A 140 -18.42 2.44 -4.54
N VAL A 141 -18.78 1.79 -3.43
CA VAL A 141 -19.69 2.33 -2.41
C VAL A 141 -19.16 2.05 -1.01
N GLN A 142 -19.45 2.97 -0.08
CA GLN A 142 -19.22 2.74 1.33
C GLN A 142 -20.23 1.73 1.86
N VAL A 143 -19.75 0.75 2.64
CA VAL A 143 -20.60 -0.25 3.28
C VAL A 143 -20.35 -0.26 4.78
N GLU A 144 -21.39 -0.57 5.54
CA GLU A 144 -21.28 -0.83 6.96
C GLU A 144 -21.24 -2.34 7.17
N ASP A 145 -20.16 -2.82 7.77
CA ASP A 145 -19.91 -4.24 8.00
C ASP A 145 -19.27 -4.40 9.38
N PRO A 146 -19.91 -5.10 10.33
CA PRO A 146 -19.41 -5.20 11.70
C PRO A 146 -18.09 -5.97 11.81
N ASP A 147 -17.77 -6.81 10.82
CA ASP A 147 -16.59 -7.68 10.84
C ASP A 147 -15.40 -7.13 10.04
N LEU A 148 -15.62 -6.02 9.30
CA LEU A 148 -14.60 -5.41 8.46
C LEU A 148 -14.28 -3.98 8.90
N THR A 149 -13.00 -3.65 8.88
CA THR A 149 -12.52 -2.30 9.16
C THR A 149 -12.40 -1.51 7.86
N PRO A 150 -12.96 -0.30 7.77
CA PRO A 150 -12.69 0.61 6.67
C PRO A 150 -11.21 1.01 6.66
N LEU A 151 -10.55 0.89 5.51
CA LEU A 151 -9.14 1.28 5.32
C LEU A 151 -9.00 2.70 4.73
N GLY A 152 -10.13 3.36 4.47
CA GLY A 152 -10.19 4.71 3.90
C GLY A 152 -10.73 4.74 2.47
N GLN A 153 -10.69 5.96 1.91
CA GLN A 153 -11.10 6.23 0.54
C GLN A 153 -9.92 6.13 -0.43
N ILE A 154 -10.17 5.53 -1.57
CA ILE A 154 -9.27 5.51 -2.72
C ILE A 154 -9.70 6.65 -3.64
N LYS A 155 -8.72 7.45 -4.06
CA LYS A 155 -8.96 8.67 -4.82
C LYS A 155 -8.23 8.67 -6.16
N THR A 156 -8.76 9.41 -7.13
CA THR A 156 -8.05 9.77 -8.36
C THR A 156 -6.83 10.63 -8.05
N LEU A 157 -6.00 10.88 -9.05
CA LEU A 157 -4.90 11.85 -8.94
C LEU A 157 -5.38 13.28 -8.65
N ALA A 158 -6.62 13.60 -9.06
CA ALA A 158 -7.24 14.90 -8.77
C ALA A 158 -7.83 14.97 -7.34
N GLY A 159 -7.76 13.87 -6.58
CA GLY A 159 -8.31 13.80 -5.22
C GLY A 159 -9.79 13.43 -5.14
N GLU A 160 -10.40 13.05 -6.26
CA GLU A 160 -11.82 12.65 -6.31
C GLU A 160 -11.98 11.21 -5.79
N PRO A 161 -12.95 10.92 -4.91
CA PRO A 161 -13.17 9.56 -4.41
C PRO A 161 -13.68 8.64 -5.52
N VAL A 162 -13.07 7.45 -5.63
CA VAL A 162 -13.41 6.41 -6.61
C VAL A 162 -13.88 5.12 -5.94
N ALA A 163 -13.30 4.79 -4.78
CA ALA A 163 -13.60 3.55 -4.09
C ALA A 163 -13.40 3.64 -2.58
N PHE A 164 -13.90 2.64 -1.88
CA PHE A 164 -13.72 2.42 -0.45
C PHE A 164 -13.12 1.03 -0.26
N ALA A 165 -12.18 0.92 0.68
CA ALA A 165 -11.51 -0.34 0.95
C ALA A 165 -11.85 -0.88 2.34
N PHE A 166 -12.00 -2.20 2.45
CA PHE A 166 -12.41 -2.89 3.65
C PHE A 166 -11.61 -4.18 3.83
N ALA A 167 -11.19 -4.47 5.06
CA ALA A 167 -10.54 -5.74 5.37
C ALA A 167 -10.77 -6.13 6.83
N ARG A 168 -10.66 -7.43 7.12
CA ARG A 168 -10.64 -7.91 8.50
C ARG A 168 -9.30 -7.59 9.15
N ILE A 169 -9.31 -6.84 10.25
CA ILE A 169 -8.12 -6.56 11.06
C ILE A 169 -8.35 -7.12 12.47
N VAL A 170 -7.72 -8.25 12.78
CA VAL A 170 -7.76 -8.81 14.14
C VAL A 170 -6.75 -8.06 15.01
N GLY A 171 -7.17 -7.64 16.21
CA GLY A 171 -6.30 -7.02 17.21
C GLY A 171 -6.26 -5.48 17.18
N GLN A 172 -7.20 -4.80 16.52
CA GLN A 172 -7.44 -3.39 16.87
C GLN A 172 -8.34 -3.34 18.10
N GLU A 173 -7.78 -2.95 19.25
CA GLU A 173 -8.58 -2.27 20.24
C GLU A 173 -9.27 -1.10 19.52
N LYS A 174 -10.61 -1.06 19.59
CA LYS A 174 -11.38 0.06 19.08
C LYS A 174 -10.85 1.31 19.78
N LEU A 175 -10.08 2.12 19.07
CA LEU A 175 -9.80 3.49 19.50
C LEU A 175 -11.11 4.26 19.35
N GLN A 176 -11.94 4.18 20.40
CA GLN A 176 -12.90 5.21 20.73
C GLN A 176 -12.12 6.43 21.24
N GLY A 177 -12.38 7.59 20.66
CA GLY A 177 -11.80 8.86 21.07
C GLY A 177 -11.89 9.89 19.97
#